data_AF-A0A090DMQ3-F1
#
_entry.id   AF-A0A090DMQ3-F1
#
_cell.length_a   1.000
_cell.length_b   1.000
_cell.length_c   1.000
_cell.angle_alpha   90.00
_cell.angle_beta   90.00
_cell.angle_gamma   90.00
#
_symmetry.space_group_name_H-M   'P 1'
#
loop_
_entity.id
_entity.type
_entity.pdbx_description
1 polymer ?
#
loop_
_entity_poly.entity_id
_entity_poly.type
_entity_poly.pdbx_seq_one_letter_code
_entity_poly.pdbx_strand_id
1 'polypeptide(L)'
;MQLYPDDGAAYAYGCYILHNLGLDERALQWAERAITIDPEDYNSHYNVACFLAAIGAVEKAIDTLQHCVPQLGLQQVHWMAQDVDMNPLRDHPRYLALIERLELSLGKAESQSGRGTEGRPSGA
;
A
#
# COMPACT_ATOMS: atom_id res chain seq x y z
N MET A 1 -5.68 27.26 1.25
CA MET A 1 -5.53 25.99 0.51
C MET A 1 -4.06 25.62 0.54
N GLN A 2 -3.64 24.90 1.60
CA GLN A 2 -2.27 24.44 1.76
C GLN A 2 -2.13 23.20 0.87
N LEU A 3 -1.40 23.35 -0.24
CA LEU A 3 -0.93 22.22 -1.04
C LEU A 3 0.17 21.56 -0.21
N TYR A 4 -0.10 20.36 0.31
CA TYR A 4 0.89 19.53 0.96
C TYR A 4 1.95 19.15 -0.08
N PRO A 5 3.20 19.66 0.01
CA PRO A 5 4.27 19.30 -0.92
C PRO A 5 4.72 17.84 -0.80
N ASP A 6 4.18 17.12 0.20
CA ASP A 6 4.37 15.70 0.49
C ASP A 6 3.09 14.88 0.22
N ASP A 7 2.26 15.30 -0.75
CA ASP A 7 1.16 14.46 -1.22
C ASP A 7 1.74 13.31 -2.07
N GLY A 8 1.83 12.12 -1.49
CA GLY A 8 2.30 10.92 -2.18
C GLY A 8 1.55 10.63 -3.48
N ALA A 9 0.31 11.13 -3.65
CA ALA A 9 -0.40 11.02 -4.91
C ALA A 9 0.26 11.89 -6.01
N ALA A 10 0.74 13.08 -5.68
CA ALA A 10 1.42 13.98 -6.62
C ALA A 10 2.70 13.36 -7.20
N TYR A 11 3.46 12.61 -6.40
CA TYR A 11 4.64 11.89 -6.87
C TYR A 11 4.30 10.74 -7.82
N ALA A 12 3.28 9.93 -7.52
CA ALA A 12 2.84 8.89 -8.44
C ALA A 12 2.28 9.47 -9.75
N TYR A 13 1.49 10.54 -9.70
CA TYR A 13 1.05 11.22 -10.91
C TYR A 13 2.23 11.74 -11.73
N GLY A 14 3.28 12.26 -11.10
CA GLY A 14 4.52 12.64 -11.78
C GLY A 14 5.18 11.46 -12.51
N CYS A 15 5.22 10.28 -11.88
CA CYS A 15 5.76 9.06 -12.48
C CYS A 15 4.93 8.64 -13.71
N TYR A 16 3.60 8.63 -13.60
CA TYR A 16 2.70 8.33 -14.71
C TYR A 16 2.85 9.33 -15.88
N ILE A 17 2.98 10.63 -15.58
CA ILE A 17 3.19 11.66 -16.60
C ILE A 17 4.51 11.41 -17.34
N LEU A 18 5.61 11.13 -16.62
CA LEU A 18 6.91 10.86 -17.22
C LEU A 18 6.89 9.60 -18.09
N HIS A 19 6.25 8.54 -17.63
CA HIS A 19 6.05 7.32 -18.40
C HIS A 19 5.26 7.59 -19.69
N ASN A 20 4.16 8.33 -19.61
CA ASN A 20 3.35 8.70 -20.78
C ASN A 20 4.09 9.58 -21.79
N LEU A 21 5.13 10.32 -21.34
CA LEU A 21 6.02 11.09 -22.21
C LEU A 21 7.16 10.24 -22.82
N GLY A 22 7.21 8.93 -22.56
CA GLY A 22 8.26 8.02 -23.00
C GLY A 22 9.58 8.17 -22.23
N LEU A 23 9.54 8.77 -21.04
CA LEU A 23 10.71 9.04 -20.19
C LEU A 23 10.79 8.02 -19.03
N ASP A 24 10.78 6.74 -19.36
CA ASP A 24 10.65 5.63 -18.38
C ASP A 24 11.76 5.63 -17.33
N GLU A 25 13.01 5.87 -17.74
CA GLU A 25 14.13 5.95 -16.80
C GLU A 25 13.94 7.08 -15.78
N ARG A 26 13.39 8.23 -16.21
CA ARG A 26 13.10 9.35 -15.30
C ARG A 26 11.92 9.03 -14.39
N ALA A 27 10.89 8.35 -14.91
CA ALA A 27 9.75 7.92 -14.11
C ALA A 27 10.21 7.00 -12.97
N LEU A 28 11.10 6.04 -13.26
CA LEU A 28 11.69 5.16 -12.26
C LEU A 28 12.58 5.91 -11.25
N GLN A 29 13.39 6.87 -11.70
CA GLN A 29 14.19 7.71 -10.80
C GLN A 29 13.30 8.55 -9.87
N TRP A 30 12.14 9.02 -10.36
CA TRP A 30 11.18 9.76 -9.55
C TRP A 30 10.48 8.86 -8.53
N ALA A 31 10.11 7.64 -8.94
CA ALA A 31 9.54 6.64 -8.05
C ALA A 31 10.52 6.31 -6.91
N GLU A 32 11.79 6.07 -7.22
CA GLU A 32 12.85 5.83 -6.22
C GLU A 32 13.05 7.04 -5.31
N ARG A 33 13.03 8.25 -5.87
CA ARG A 33 13.15 9.48 -5.10
C ARG A 33 11.98 9.67 -4.13
N ALA A 34 10.75 9.37 -4.57
CA ALA A 34 9.56 9.52 -3.75
C ALA A 34 9.62 8.66 -2.48
N ILE A 35 10.07 7.40 -2.59
CA ILE A 35 10.23 6.50 -1.44
C ILE A 35 11.49 6.77 -0.60
N THR A 36 12.45 7.56 -1.12
CA THR A 36 13.68 7.92 -0.40
C THR A 36 13.53 9.22 0.40
N ILE A 37 12.64 10.14 -0.02
CA ILE A 37 12.43 11.43 0.66
C ILE A 37 11.91 11.22 2.07
N ASP A 38 10.88 10.38 2.22
CA ASP A 38 10.36 9.96 3.52
C ASP A 38 10.18 8.44 3.52
N PRO A 39 11.12 7.70 4.14
CA PRO A 39 11.04 6.24 4.27
C PRO A 39 9.83 5.76 5.07
N GLU A 40 9.21 6.59 5.91
CA GLU A 40 8.04 6.23 6.72
C GLU A 40 6.72 6.73 6.12
N ASP A 41 6.75 7.44 4.98
CA ASP A 41 5.54 7.74 4.23
C ASP A 41 5.09 6.51 3.43
N TYR A 42 4.39 5.62 4.13
CA TYR A 42 3.85 4.40 3.55
C TYR A 42 2.81 4.66 2.46
N ASN A 43 2.17 5.85 2.44
CA ASN A 43 1.24 6.21 1.37
C ASN A 43 2.00 6.50 0.07
N SER A 44 3.12 7.24 0.14
CA SER A 44 4.01 7.41 -1.01
C SER A 44 4.55 6.09 -1.54
N HIS A 45 4.95 5.18 -0.65
CA HIS A 45 5.36 3.83 -1.06
C HIS A 45 4.24 3.07 -1.77
N TYR A 46 3.01 3.12 -1.25
CA TYR A 46 1.85 2.49 -1.91
C TYR A 46 1.61 3.06 -3.31
N ASN A 47 1.60 4.38 -3.44
CA ASN A 47 1.38 5.05 -4.71
C ASN A 47 2.49 4.72 -5.74
N VAL A 48 3.73 4.59 -5.29
CA VAL A 48 4.84 4.10 -6.12
C VAL A 48 4.64 2.64 -6.51
N ALA A 49 4.14 1.79 -5.61
CA ALA A 49 3.83 0.40 -5.93
C ALA A 49 2.72 0.29 -6.99
N CYS A 50 1.68 1.13 -6.93
CA CYS A 50 0.66 1.22 -7.98
C CYS A 50 1.28 1.56 -9.34
N PHE A 51 2.12 2.59 -9.39
CA PHE A 51 2.84 2.95 -10.62
C PHE A 51 3.68 1.79 -11.17
N LEU A 52 4.46 1.12 -10.31
CA LEU A 52 5.29 -0.02 -10.68
C LEU A 52 4.45 -1.19 -11.21
N ALA A 53 3.28 -1.45 -10.61
CA ALA A 53 2.35 -2.46 -11.08
C ALA A 53 1.80 -2.11 -12.47
N ALA A 54 1.39 -0.86 -12.68
CA ALA A 54 0.82 -0.39 -13.93
C ALA A 54 1.79 -0.46 -15.11
N ILE A 55 3.09 -0.23 -14.89
CA ILE A 55 4.12 -0.36 -15.94
C ILE A 55 4.67 -1.78 -16.09
N GLY A 56 4.13 -2.77 -15.35
CA GLY A 56 4.55 -4.16 -15.42
C GLY A 56 5.85 -4.49 -14.67
N ALA A 57 6.34 -3.60 -13.80
CA ALA A 57 7.48 -3.85 -12.92
C ALA A 57 7.06 -4.69 -11.69
N VAL A 58 6.49 -5.87 -11.95
CA VAL A 58 5.77 -6.74 -10.99
C VAL A 58 6.59 -7.01 -9.73
N GLU A 59 7.84 -7.47 -9.84
CA GLU A 59 8.65 -7.81 -8.67
C GLU A 59 8.91 -6.59 -7.77
N LYS A 60 9.23 -5.44 -8.37
CA LYS A 60 9.46 -4.20 -7.61
C LYS A 60 8.19 -3.72 -6.93
N ALA A 61 7.05 -3.78 -7.62
CA ALA A 61 5.76 -3.42 -7.05
C ALA A 61 5.46 -4.25 -5.79
N ILE A 62 5.67 -5.57 -5.87
CA ILE A 62 5.44 -6.48 -4.75
C ILE A 62 6.42 -6.22 -3.60
N ASP A 63 7.71 -5.99 -3.89
CA ASP A 63 8.69 -5.63 -2.87
C ASP A 63 8.27 -4.36 -2.11
N THR A 64 7.81 -3.33 -2.83
CA THR A 64 7.32 -2.08 -2.25
C THR A 64 6.04 -2.31 -1.42
N LEU A 65 5.07 -3.09 -1.92
CA LEU A 65 3.86 -3.42 -1.17
C LEU A 65 4.15 -4.19 0.14
N GLN A 66 5.10 -5.12 0.10
CA GLN A 66 5.50 -5.88 1.29
C GLN A 66 6.08 -4.99 2.38
N HIS A 67 6.68 -3.86 2.01
CA HIS A 67 7.21 -2.86 2.93
C HIS A 67 6.10 -1.96 3.52
N CYS A 68 5.23 -1.39 2.69
CA CYS A 68 4.32 -0.33 3.14
C CYS A 68 2.97 -0.83 3.68
N VAL A 69 2.39 -1.87 3.08
CA VAL A 69 1.02 -2.28 3.37
C VAL A 69 0.79 -2.69 4.83
N PRO A 70 1.73 -3.37 5.53
CA PRO A 70 1.56 -3.66 6.96
C PRO A 70 1.37 -2.42 7.86
N GLN A 71 1.71 -1.22 7.37
CA GLN A 71 1.71 0.03 8.14
C GLN A 71 0.51 0.95 7.80
N LEU A 72 -0.15 0.74 6.65
CA LEU A 72 -1.22 1.61 6.13
C LEU A 72 -2.58 1.46 6.84
N GLY A 73 -2.71 0.50 7.75
CA GLY A 73 -3.94 0.26 8.49
C GLY A 73 -4.99 -0.54 7.73
N LEU A 74 -6.03 -0.98 8.45
CA LEU A 74 -6.98 -2.01 8.02
C LEU A 74 -7.84 -1.59 6.81
N GLN A 75 -8.17 -0.30 6.71
CA GLN A 75 -9.01 0.22 5.63
C GLN A 75 -8.29 0.22 4.28
N GLN A 76 -7.01 0.59 4.27
CA GLN A 76 -6.18 0.61 3.06
C GLN A 76 -5.94 -0.80 2.50
N VAL A 77 -5.74 -1.80 3.38
CA VAL A 77 -5.58 -3.20 2.95
C VAL A 77 -6.80 -3.70 2.16
N HIS A 78 -8.02 -3.42 2.66
CA HIS A 78 -9.24 -3.85 2.00
C HIS A 78 -9.45 -3.13 0.67
N TRP A 79 -9.12 -1.84 0.61
CA TRP A 79 -9.20 -1.06 -0.62
C TRP A 79 -8.20 -1.56 -1.67
N MET A 80 -6.96 -1.84 -1.28
CA MET A 80 -5.92 -2.39 -2.16
C MET A 80 -6.36 -3.70 -2.84
N ALA A 81 -7.01 -4.60 -2.11
CA ALA A 81 -7.47 -5.87 -2.67
C ALA A 81 -8.50 -5.70 -3.80
N GLN A 82 -9.19 -4.55 -3.84
CA GLN A 82 -10.17 -4.19 -4.86
C GLN A 82 -9.60 -3.28 -5.96
N ASP A 83 -8.43 -2.67 -5.71
CA ASP A 83 -7.80 -1.70 -6.59
C ASP A 83 -7.48 -2.32 -7.97
N VAL A 84 -7.76 -1.56 -9.03
CA VAL A 84 -7.54 -1.96 -10.41
C VAL A 84 -6.06 -1.88 -10.79
N ASP A 85 -5.30 -1.03 -10.12
CA ASP A 85 -3.85 -0.93 -10.31
C ASP A 85 -3.13 -2.22 -9.89
N MET A 86 -3.77 -3.01 -9.02
CA MET A 86 -3.25 -4.30 -8.56
C MET A 86 -3.54 -5.44 -9.53
N ASN A 87 -4.34 -5.23 -10.59
CA ASN A 87 -4.68 -6.27 -11.57
C ASN A 87 -3.46 -7.06 -12.11
N PRO A 88 -2.33 -6.42 -12.46
CA PRO A 88 -1.14 -7.13 -12.92
C PRO A 88 -0.49 -8.04 -11.87
N LEU A 89 -0.80 -7.85 -10.59
CA LEU A 89 -0.20 -8.57 -9.46
C LEU A 89 -1.09 -9.72 -8.94
N ARG A 90 -2.38 -9.76 -9.32
CA ARG A 90 -3.39 -10.63 -8.68
C ARG A 90 -3.06 -12.12 -8.74
N ASP A 91 -2.46 -12.57 -9.83
CA ASP A 91 -2.07 -13.97 -10.01
C ASP A 91 -0.67 -14.27 -9.45
N HIS A 92 0.04 -13.27 -8.93
CA HIS A 92 1.39 -13.45 -8.44
C HIS A 92 1.42 -14.13 -7.06
N PRO A 93 2.15 -15.25 -6.87
CA PRO A 93 2.15 -15.99 -5.60
C PRO A 93 2.54 -15.15 -4.38
N ARG A 94 3.51 -14.25 -4.54
CA ARG A 94 3.94 -13.33 -3.45
C ARG A 94 2.89 -12.29 -3.10
N TYR A 95 2.05 -11.87 -4.05
CA TYR A 95 0.96 -10.94 -3.80
C TYR A 95 -0.17 -11.65 -3.05
N LEU A 96 -0.58 -12.84 -3.52
CA LEU A 96 -1.58 -13.67 -2.84
C LEU A 96 -1.18 -13.97 -1.39
N ALA A 97 0.07 -14.36 -1.15
CA ALA A 97 0.58 -14.60 0.20
C ALA A 97 0.60 -13.33 1.08
N LEU A 98 0.82 -12.15 0.48
CA LEU A 98 0.73 -10.88 1.20
C LEU A 98 -0.71 -10.61 1.66
N ILE A 99 -1.70 -10.76 0.77
CA ILE A 99 -3.12 -10.56 1.08
C ILE A 99 -3.57 -11.53 2.17
N GLU A 100 -3.31 -12.83 2.00
CA GLU A 100 -3.70 -13.86 2.97
C GLU A 100 -3.14 -13.55 4.37
N ARG A 101 -1.86 -13.17 4.45
CA ARG A 101 -1.22 -12.79 5.71
C ARG A 101 -1.91 -11.59 6.37
N LEU A 102 -2.30 -10.59 5.58
CA LEU A 102 -2.96 -9.39 6.08
C LEU A 102 -4.38 -9.72 6.58
N GLU A 103 -5.14 -10.51 5.84
CA GLU A 103 -6.49 -10.99 6.23
C GLU A 103 -6.45 -11.82 7.52
N LEU A 104 -5.44 -12.69 7.68
CA LEU A 104 -5.24 -13.44 8.92
C LEU A 104 -4.89 -12.52 10.10
N SER A 105 -4.09 -11.47 9.87
CA SER A 105 -3.78 -10.47 10.88
C SER A 105 -5.03 -9.67 11.29
N LEU A 106 -5.88 -9.33 10.33
CA LEU A 106 -7.17 -8.67 10.51
C LEU A 106 -8.10 -9.50 11.41
N GLY A 107 -8.33 -10.77 11.07
CA GLY A 107 -9.22 -11.65 11.84
C GLY A 107 -8.77 -11.85 13.29
N LYS A 108 -7.46 -11.83 13.55
CA LYS A 108 -6.91 -11.89 14.92
C LYS A 108 -7.18 -10.61 15.72
N ALA A 109 -7.00 -9.43 15.10
CA ALA A 109 -7.23 -8.15 15.75
C ALA A 109 -8.71 -7.97 16.17
N GLU A 110 -9.65 -8.33 15.30
CA GLU A 110 -11.09 -8.27 15.59
C GLU A 110 -11.50 -9.25 16.70
N SER A 111 -10.97 -10.48 16.66
CA SER A 111 -11.22 -11.53 17.66
C SER A 111 -10.65 -11.22 19.05
N GLN A 112 -9.69 -10.29 19.15
CA GLN A 112 -9.11 -9.82 20.41
C GLN A 112 -9.87 -8.60 20.94
N SER A 113 -10.38 -7.74 20.07
CA SER A 113 -11.23 -6.60 20.45
C SER A 113 -12.58 -7.04 21.03
N GLY A 114 -13.17 -8.13 20.53
CA GLY A 114 -14.46 -8.67 21.01
C GLY A 114 -14.44 -9.39 22.36
N ARG A 115 -13.27 -9.60 22.99
CA ARG A 115 -13.14 -10.33 24.27
C ARG A 115 -13.09 -9.46 25.53
N GLY A 116 -13.39 -8.17 25.42
CA GLY A 116 -13.27 -7.18 26.50
C GLY A 116 -14.53 -6.87 27.33
N THR A 117 -15.69 -7.49 27.04
CA THR A 117 -16.96 -7.12 27.71
C THR A 117 -17.69 -8.30 28.36
N GLU A 118 -17.02 -9.15 29.12
CA GLU A 118 -17.72 -10.03 30.05
C GLU A 118 -16.98 -10.09 31.38
N GLY A 119 -17.64 -9.58 32.43
CA GLY A 119 -17.24 -9.85 33.82
C GLY A 119 -17.12 -8.63 34.72
N ARG A 120 -18.23 -7.94 35.00
CA ARG A 120 -18.40 -7.31 36.32
C ARG A 120 -19.55 -8.03 37.03
N PRO A 121 -19.30 -8.87 38.05
CA PRO A 121 -20.40 -9.40 38.84
C PRO A 121 -21.01 -8.26 39.65
N SER A 122 -22.33 -8.14 39.54
CA SER A 122 -23.17 -7.38 40.44
C SER A 122 -23.11 -8.04 41.82
N GLY A 123 -22.71 -7.28 42.84
CA GLY A 123 -22.71 -7.71 44.24
C GLY A 123 -23.31 -6.60 45.08
N ALA A 124 -24.48 -6.90 45.64
CA ALA A 124 -25.30 -6.09 46.52
C ALA A 124 -24.73 -5.98 47.94
#